data_AF-A0A8X8YZ29-F1
#
_entry.id   AF-A0A8X8YZ29-F1
#
_cell.length_a   1.000
_cell.length_b   1.000
_cell.length_c   1.000
_cell.angle_alpha   90.00
_cell.angle_beta   90.00
_cell.angle_gamma   90.00
#
_symmetry.space_group_name_H-M   'P 1'
#
loop_
_entity.id
_entity.type
_entity.pdbx_description
1 polymer ?
#
loop_
_entity_poly.entity_id
_entity_poly.type
_entity_poly.pdbx_seq_one_letter_code
_entity_poly.pdbx_strand_id
1 'polypeptide(L)'
;MNLIDTLERLGISYHFEKEIEEKLLHLFNLNTDYSDESFDLYTVALHFRLFRQHGHRISSDIFGRWMDVNGKFHEGLKNDGKGLLSLYEASYLRTRRETALDDALEFGTSTLKSIAPHLESPLSKQVVHALVQPLHYGNPRIEARNFISIYEQYQHKDESLLWFAKLDYNLLQMLHKEELHEVSRQHIQFEEELAKEGRSYAAHYAIESLKELVRSYHVEAKWFIQGYLPPFEEYLKNALITCTYCYHTTTALLGDESATKEDFEWLSEKLKCLWRGYSYVESLVT
;
A
#
# COMPACT_ATOMS: atom_id res chain seq x y z
N MET A 1 -7.18 4.87 -17.78
CA MET A 1 -6.35 3.91 -17.04
C MET A 1 -4.86 4.19 -17.15
N ASN A 2 -4.21 4.11 -18.32
CA ASN A 2 -2.75 4.37 -18.42
C ASN A 2 -2.28 5.72 -17.85
N LEU A 3 -3.02 6.81 -18.12
CA LEU A 3 -2.69 8.12 -17.56
C LEU A 3 -2.80 8.14 -16.03
N ILE A 4 -3.86 7.56 -15.48
CA ILE A 4 -4.08 7.45 -14.03
C ILE A 4 -2.93 6.69 -13.38
N ASP A 5 -2.58 5.52 -13.93
CA ASP A 5 -1.42 4.73 -13.48
C ASP A 5 -0.11 5.54 -13.51
N THR A 6 0.09 6.32 -14.57
CA THR A 6 1.28 7.17 -14.70
C THR A 6 1.31 8.25 -13.62
N LEU A 7 0.18 8.91 -13.35
CA LEU A 7 0.07 9.93 -12.30
C LEU A 7 0.33 9.35 -10.90
N GLU A 8 -0.26 8.20 -10.59
CA GLU A 8 -0.06 7.51 -9.31
C GLU A 8 1.38 7.06 -9.13
N ARG A 9 1.96 6.42 -10.14
CA ARG A 9 3.33 5.92 -10.07
C ARG A 9 4.36 7.04 -10.07
N LEU A 10 4.05 8.21 -10.64
CA LEU A 10 4.87 9.42 -10.52
C LEU A 10 4.68 10.15 -9.18
N GLY A 11 3.72 9.72 -8.35
CA GLY A 11 3.45 10.30 -7.04
C GLY A 11 2.82 11.69 -7.09
N ILE A 12 2.07 11.99 -8.16
CA ILE A 12 1.40 13.29 -8.39
C ILE A 12 -0.12 13.15 -8.53
N SER A 13 -0.67 11.95 -8.30
CA SER A 13 -2.12 11.69 -8.38
C SER A 13 -2.93 12.49 -7.35
N TYR A 14 -2.34 12.83 -6.20
CA TYR A 14 -3.02 13.58 -5.14
C TYR A 14 -3.49 14.98 -5.57
N HIS A 15 -2.87 15.57 -6.61
CA HIS A 15 -3.32 16.83 -7.23
C HIS A 15 -4.61 16.67 -8.06
N PHE A 16 -5.02 15.44 -8.35
CA PHE A 16 -6.12 15.10 -9.27
C PHE A 16 -7.06 14.04 -8.67
N GLU A 17 -7.10 13.89 -7.34
CA GLU A 17 -7.87 12.85 -6.65
C GLU A 17 -9.32 12.83 -7.12
N LYS A 18 -9.98 13.99 -7.13
CA LYS A 18 -11.38 14.10 -7.53
C LYS A 18 -11.60 13.65 -8.97
N GLU A 19 -10.79 14.12 -9.92
CA GLU A 19 -10.91 13.79 -11.33
C GLU A 19 -10.62 12.30 -11.59
N ILE A 20 -9.66 11.74 -10.87
CA ILE A 20 -9.32 10.31 -10.94
C ILE A 20 -10.51 9.48 -10.44
N GLU A 21 -11.04 9.78 -9.26
CA GLU A 21 -12.18 9.07 -8.66
C GLU A 21 -13.43 9.14 -9.55
N GLU A 22 -13.78 10.33 -10.04
CA GLU A 22 -14.92 10.53 -10.95
C GLU A 22 -14.75 9.71 -12.24
N LYS A 23 -13.52 9.66 -12.78
CA LYS A 23 -13.23 8.91 -14.01
C LYS A 23 -13.27 7.40 -13.78
N LEU A 24 -12.72 6.92 -12.67
CA LEU A 24 -12.74 5.49 -12.32
C LEU A 24 -14.16 5.03 -12.07
N LEU A 25 -14.95 5.78 -11.31
CA LEU A 25 -16.36 5.47 -11.07
C LEU A 25 -17.15 5.40 -12.39
N HIS A 26 -16.97 6.38 -13.29
CA HIS A 26 -17.59 6.35 -14.61
C HIS A 26 -17.20 5.10 -15.40
N LEU A 27 -15.90 4.77 -15.48
CA LEU A 27 -15.41 3.61 -16.21
C LEU A 27 -15.90 2.29 -15.62
N PHE A 28 -15.98 2.19 -14.30
CA PHE A 28 -16.51 1.01 -13.61
C PHE A 28 -17.98 0.77 -13.97
N ASN A 29 -18.78 1.84 -13.97
CA ASN A 29 -20.22 1.76 -14.27
C ASN A 29 -20.56 1.46 -15.74
N LEU A 30 -19.59 1.55 -16.66
CA LEU A 30 -19.77 1.08 -18.03
C LEU A 30 -19.93 -0.44 -18.12
N ASN A 31 -19.58 -1.20 -17.07
CA ASN A 31 -19.62 -2.65 -17.03
C ASN A 31 -18.96 -3.28 -18.27
N THR A 32 -17.74 -2.83 -18.57
CA THR A 32 -16.96 -3.29 -19.73
C THR A 32 -16.87 -4.82 -19.74
N ASP A 33 -17.17 -5.40 -20.89
CA ASP A 33 -17.02 -6.83 -21.13
C ASP A 33 -15.54 -7.16 -21.39
N TYR A 34 -14.83 -7.54 -20.34
CA TYR A 34 -13.43 -7.99 -20.43
C TYR A 34 -13.29 -9.35 -21.13
N SER A 35 -14.39 -10.00 -21.52
CA SER A 35 -14.38 -11.22 -22.35
C SER A 35 -14.19 -10.96 -23.84
N ASP A 36 -14.11 -9.69 -24.27
CA ASP A 36 -13.69 -9.29 -25.62
C ASP A 36 -12.17 -9.49 -25.86
N GLU A 37 -11.80 -10.13 -26.99
CA GLU A 37 -10.41 -10.43 -27.39
C GLU A 37 -9.56 -9.18 -27.68
N SER A 38 -10.18 -8.01 -27.85
CA SER A 38 -9.48 -6.73 -28.02
C SER A 38 -8.73 -6.27 -26.77
N PHE A 39 -9.07 -6.81 -25.59
CA PHE A 39 -8.34 -6.52 -24.36
C PHE A 39 -7.19 -7.51 -24.13
N ASP A 40 -5.97 -6.98 -24.14
CA ASP A 40 -4.77 -7.72 -23.77
C ASP A 40 -4.63 -7.90 -22.24
N LEU A 41 -3.73 -8.80 -21.83
CA LEU A 41 -3.51 -9.10 -20.41
C LEU A 41 -3.10 -7.84 -19.63
N TYR A 42 -2.25 -7.01 -20.24
CA TYR A 42 -1.80 -5.75 -19.64
C TYR A 42 -2.99 -4.86 -19.28
N THR A 43 -3.92 -4.66 -20.20
CA THR A 43 -5.08 -3.78 -20.02
C THR A 43 -6.01 -4.32 -18.95
N VAL A 44 -6.34 -5.61 -19.00
CA VAL A 44 -7.25 -6.22 -18.00
C VAL A 44 -6.63 -6.19 -16.61
N ALA A 45 -5.36 -6.57 -16.47
CA ALA A 45 -4.68 -6.55 -15.18
C ALA A 45 -4.50 -5.12 -14.62
N LEU A 46 -4.21 -4.14 -15.48
CA LEU A 46 -4.13 -2.74 -15.07
C LEU A 46 -5.48 -2.23 -14.57
N HIS A 47 -6.56 -2.48 -15.32
CA HIS A 47 -7.91 -2.05 -14.96
C HIS A 47 -8.33 -2.70 -13.64
N PHE A 48 -8.11 -4.00 -13.49
CA PHE A 48 -8.36 -4.73 -12.26
C PHE A 48 -7.67 -4.08 -11.06
N ARG A 49 -6.37 -3.81 -11.20
CA ARG A 49 -5.56 -3.24 -10.14
C ARG A 49 -6.09 -1.85 -9.74
N LEU A 50 -6.25 -0.94 -10.70
CA LEU A 50 -6.71 0.42 -10.42
C LEU A 50 -8.11 0.44 -9.80
N PHE A 51 -9.05 -0.35 -10.32
CA PHE A 51 -10.39 -0.43 -9.73
C PHE A 51 -10.33 -0.88 -8.27
N ARG A 52 -9.56 -1.92 -7.95
CA ARG A 52 -9.44 -2.38 -6.56
C ARG A 52 -8.70 -1.42 -5.65
N GLN A 53 -7.64 -0.77 -6.15
CA GLN A 53 -6.90 0.25 -5.39
C GLN A 53 -7.82 1.40 -4.95
N HIS A 54 -8.81 1.73 -5.77
CA HIS A 54 -9.82 2.76 -5.50
C HIS A 54 -11.14 2.20 -4.92
N GLY A 55 -11.13 0.97 -4.38
CA GLY A 55 -12.28 0.42 -3.65
C GLY A 55 -13.42 -0.14 -4.51
N HIS A 56 -13.27 -0.18 -5.83
CA HIS A 56 -14.24 -0.84 -6.73
C HIS A 56 -14.02 -2.35 -6.79
N ARG A 57 -15.04 -3.12 -6.39
CA ARG A 57 -14.96 -4.58 -6.30
C ARG A 57 -15.19 -5.27 -7.65
N ILE A 58 -14.13 -5.38 -8.45
CA ILE A 58 -14.10 -6.18 -9.68
C ILE A 58 -13.72 -7.64 -9.38
N SER A 59 -14.37 -8.61 -10.04
CA SER A 59 -14.09 -10.06 -9.85
C SER A 59 -12.75 -10.48 -10.47
N SER A 60 -12.04 -11.43 -9.86
CA SER A 60 -10.86 -12.07 -10.45
C SER A 60 -11.18 -12.98 -11.64
N ASP A 61 -12.45 -13.33 -11.85
CA ASP A 61 -12.88 -14.20 -12.96
C ASP A 61 -12.57 -13.61 -14.34
N ILE A 62 -12.36 -12.29 -14.41
CA ILE A 62 -11.94 -11.61 -15.64
C ILE A 62 -10.60 -12.15 -16.19
N PHE A 63 -9.80 -12.83 -15.37
CA PHE A 63 -8.56 -13.47 -15.80
C PHE A 63 -8.76 -14.86 -16.41
N GLY A 64 -9.99 -15.39 -16.41
CA GLY A 64 -10.28 -16.77 -16.83
C GLY A 64 -9.86 -17.10 -18.27
N ARG A 65 -9.81 -16.12 -19.18
CA ARG A 65 -9.31 -16.32 -20.56
C ARG A 65 -7.87 -16.82 -20.61
N TRP A 66 -7.05 -16.42 -19.63
CA TRP A 66 -5.64 -16.75 -19.59
C TRP A 66 -5.34 -18.01 -18.79
N MET A 67 -6.39 -18.75 -18.38
CA MET A 67 -6.30 -19.97 -17.60
C MET A 67 -6.80 -21.17 -18.39
N ASP A 68 -6.20 -22.33 -18.13
CA ASP A 68 -6.67 -23.61 -18.66
C ASP A 68 -7.89 -24.15 -17.88
N VAL A 69 -8.39 -25.31 -18.30
CA VAL A 69 -9.51 -26.01 -17.66
C VAL A 69 -9.23 -26.40 -16.19
N ASN A 70 -7.97 -26.39 -15.76
CA ASN A 70 -7.55 -26.68 -14.40
C ASN A 70 -7.33 -25.40 -13.57
N GLY A 71 -7.58 -24.21 -14.14
CA GLY A 71 -7.37 -22.92 -13.50
C GLY A 71 -5.93 -22.43 -13.51
N LYS A 72 -5.04 -23.04 -14.31
CA LYS A 72 -3.62 -22.65 -14.39
C LYS A 72 -3.33 -21.71 -15.55
N PHE A 73 -2.52 -20.70 -15.31
CA PHE A 73 -2.16 -19.70 -16.31
C PHE A 73 -1.39 -20.32 -17.48
N HIS A 74 -1.69 -19.85 -18.70
CA HIS A 74 -1.05 -20.37 -19.91
C HIS A 74 0.43 -19.99 -20.00
N GLU A 75 1.26 -20.98 -20.33
CA GLU A 75 2.70 -20.81 -20.55
C GLU A 75 3.05 -19.83 -21.69
N GLY A 76 2.13 -19.60 -22.62
CA GLY A 76 2.29 -18.63 -23.71
C GLY A 76 2.45 -17.17 -23.23
N LEU A 77 2.03 -16.87 -22.00
CA LEU A 77 2.15 -15.55 -21.38
C LEU A 77 3.60 -15.10 -21.16
N LYS A 78 4.56 -16.05 -21.16
CA LYS A 78 5.99 -15.77 -20.97
C LYS A 78 6.56 -14.74 -21.96
N ASN A 79 5.93 -14.60 -23.13
CA ASN A 79 6.37 -13.67 -24.17
C ASN A 79 5.84 -12.24 -23.95
N ASP A 80 4.88 -12.03 -23.05
CA ASP A 80 4.32 -10.72 -22.71
C ASP A 80 4.80 -10.25 -21.33
N GLY A 81 6.05 -9.78 -21.27
CA GLY A 81 6.64 -9.29 -20.03
C GLY A 81 5.88 -8.11 -19.40
N LYS A 82 5.21 -7.28 -20.21
CA LYS A 82 4.45 -6.12 -19.73
C LYS A 82 3.11 -6.56 -19.14
N GLY A 83 2.38 -7.44 -19.79
CA GLY A 83 1.15 -8.04 -19.28
C GLY A 83 1.38 -8.85 -18.01
N LEU A 84 2.45 -9.65 -17.97
CA LEU A 84 2.85 -10.41 -16.78
C LEU A 84 3.18 -9.52 -15.59
N LEU A 85 3.89 -8.42 -15.82
CA LEU A 85 4.18 -7.45 -14.76
C LEU A 85 2.89 -6.85 -14.19
N SER A 86 1.95 -6.45 -15.05
CA SER A 86 0.65 -5.93 -14.60
C SER A 86 -0.16 -6.99 -13.84
N LEU A 87 -0.16 -8.25 -14.29
CA LEU A 87 -0.83 -9.35 -13.59
C LEU A 87 -0.22 -9.62 -12.21
N TYR A 88 1.12 -9.61 -12.14
CA TYR A 88 1.85 -9.75 -10.88
C TYR A 88 1.47 -8.64 -9.90
N GLU A 89 1.48 -7.38 -10.31
CA GLU A 89 1.09 -6.26 -9.44
C GLU A 89 -0.39 -6.33 -9.04
N ALA A 90 -1.28 -6.74 -9.95
CA ALA A 90 -2.69 -6.94 -9.69
C ALA A 90 -2.94 -8.05 -8.64
N SER A 91 -2.13 -9.10 -8.63
CA SER A 91 -2.28 -10.22 -7.69
C SER A 91 -2.10 -9.83 -6.22
N TYR A 92 -1.39 -8.72 -5.94
CA TYR A 92 -1.25 -8.19 -4.58
C TYR A 92 -2.52 -7.55 -4.02
N LEU A 93 -3.53 -7.30 -4.85
CA LEU A 93 -4.86 -6.80 -4.45
C LEU A 93 -5.89 -7.93 -4.23
N ARG A 94 -5.41 -9.18 -4.09
CA ARG A 94 -6.24 -10.33 -3.76
C ARG A 94 -6.92 -10.19 -2.40
N THR A 95 -8.13 -10.71 -2.32
CA THR A 95 -8.88 -10.87 -1.09
C THR A 95 -8.91 -12.33 -0.65
N ARG A 96 -9.40 -12.59 0.56
CA ARG A 96 -9.50 -13.97 1.07
C ARG A 96 -10.41 -14.78 0.14
N ARG A 97 -9.97 -16.01 -0.20
CA ARG A 97 -10.67 -17.00 -1.05
C ARG A 97 -10.51 -16.82 -2.57
N GLU A 98 -9.65 -15.91 -3.02
CA GLU A 98 -9.36 -15.73 -4.45
C GLU A 98 -8.12 -16.52 -4.87
N THR A 99 -8.25 -17.85 -4.93
CA THR A 99 -7.12 -18.76 -5.26
C THR A 99 -6.51 -18.48 -6.63
N ALA A 100 -7.32 -17.99 -7.58
CA ALA A 100 -6.84 -17.59 -8.90
C ALA A 100 -5.74 -16.51 -8.84
N LEU A 101 -5.80 -15.60 -7.86
CA LEU A 101 -4.76 -14.58 -7.68
C LEU A 101 -3.56 -15.10 -6.89
N ASP A 102 -3.73 -16.14 -6.07
CA ASP A 102 -2.62 -16.88 -5.47
C ASP A 102 -1.79 -17.57 -6.56
N ASP A 103 -2.48 -18.25 -7.47
CA ASP A 103 -1.87 -18.87 -8.66
C ASP A 103 -1.22 -17.82 -9.57
N ALA A 104 -1.86 -16.65 -9.75
CA ALA A 104 -1.30 -15.54 -10.53
C ALA A 104 0.00 -15.01 -9.92
N LEU A 105 0.04 -14.89 -8.59
CA LEU A 105 1.23 -14.44 -7.86
C LEU A 105 2.37 -15.45 -8.01
N GLU A 106 2.10 -16.75 -7.82
CA GLU A 106 3.11 -17.81 -7.97
C GLU A 106 3.66 -17.88 -9.41
N PHE A 107 2.75 -17.92 -10.39
CA PHE A 107 3.09 -17.97 -11.81
C PHE A 107 3.84 -16.71 -12.27
N GLY A 108 3.33 -15.52 -11.90
CA GLY A 108 3.95 -14.24 -12.22
C GLY A 108 5.34 -14.11 -11.61
N THR A 109 5.51 -14.49 -10.33
CA THR A 109 6.82 -14.44 -9.64
C THR A 109 7.85 -15.33 -10.33
N SER A 110 7.50 -16.59 -10.59
CA SER A 110 8.43 -17.56 -11.20
C SER A 110 8.79 -17.17 -12.63
N THR A 111 7.80 -16.74 -13.41
CA THR A 111 7.99 -16.35 -14.81
C THR A 111 8.78 -15.06 -14.94
N LEU A 112 8.44 -14.01 -14.19
CA LEU A 112 9.14 -12.73 -14.21
C LEU A 112 10.61 -12.89 -13.82
N LYS A 113 10.92 -13.71 -12.81
CA LYS A 113 12.31 -14.05 -12.45
C LYS A 113 13.07 -14.70 -13.61
N SER A 114 12.41 -15.57 -14.37
CA SER A 114 13.02 -16.25 -15.52
C SER A 114 13.26 -15.32 -16.70
N ILE A 115 12.34 -14.39 -16.99
CA ILE A 115 12.42 -13.55 -18.20
C ILE A 115 13.14 -12.22 -17.96
N ALA A 116 13.23 -11.73 -16.71
CA ALA A 116 13.83 -10.44 -16.38
C ALA A 116 15.22 -10.19 -16.99
N PRO A 117 16.15 -11.17 -17.03
CA PRO A 117 17.47 -10.96 -17.65
C PRO A 117 17.43 -10.73 -19.16
N HIS A 118 16.34 -11.11 -19.83
CA HIS A 118 16.17 -11.06 -21.28
C HIS A 118 15.28 -9.90 -21.75
N LEU A 119 14.69 -9.14 -20.82
CA LEU A 119 13.86 -7.98 -21.15
C LEU A 119 14.73 -6.74 -21.42
N GLU A 120 14.26 -5.90 -22.34
CA GLU A 120 14.91 -4.61 -22.60
C GLU A 120 14.59 -3.58 -21.51
N SER A 121 15.53 -2.65 -21.30
CA SER A 121 15.31 -1.47 -20.45
C SER A 121 14.34 -0.51 -21.15
N PRO A 122 13.40 0.13 -20.44
CA PRO A 122 13.30 0.19 -18.97
C PRO A 122 12.40 -0.88 -18.34
N LEU A 123 11.76 -1.75 -19.13
CA LEU A 123 10.85 -2.78 -18.61
C LEU A 123 11.58 -3.77 -17.69
N SER A 124 12.78 -4.21 -18.04
CA SER A 124 13.57 -5.11 -17.18
C SER A 124 13.86 -4.50 -15.80
N LYS A 125 14.20 -3.21 -15.73
CA LYS A 125 14.42 -2.50 -14.47
C LYS A 125 13.15 -2.47 -13.62
N GLN A 126 12.01 -2.25 -14.26
CA GLN A 126 10.71 -2.24 -13.59
C GLN A 126 10.36 -3.62 -13.03
N VAL A 127 10.58 -4.69 -13.81
CA VAL A 127 10.37 -6.08 -13.37
C VAL A 127 11.27 -6.43 -12.19
N VAL A 128 12.56 -6.11 -12.27
CA VAL A 128 13.52 -6.37 -11.19
C VAL A 128 13.12 -5.64 -9.91
N HIS A 129 12.68 -4.39 -10.01
CA HIS A 129 12.18 -3.61 -8.87
C HIS A 129 10.93 -4.24 -8.26
N ALA A 130 9.91 -4.56 -9.08
CA ALA A 130 8.66 -5.15 -8.62
C ALA A 130 8.83 -6.50 -7.90
N LEU A 131 9.80 -7.32 -8.34
CA LEU A 131 10.13 -8.60 -7.70
C LEU A 131 10.77 -8.44 -6.31
N VAL A 132 11.31 -7.26 -5.99
CA VAL A 132 11.85 -6.92 -4.67
C VAL A 132 10.79 -6.21 -3.84
N GLN A 133 10.10 -5.24 -4.43
CA GLN A 133 9.12 -4.40 -3.79
C GLN A 133 7.89 -4.25 -4.71
N PRO A 134 6.82 -5.02 -4.46
CA PRO A 134 5.56 -4.87 -5.17
C PRO A 134 4.98 -3.48 -4.94
N LEU A 135 4.36 -2.91 -5.97
CA LEU A 135 3.83 -1.53 -5.95
C LEU A 135 2.84 -1.33 -4.79
N HIS A 136 1.96 -2.31 -4.55
CA HIS A 136 0.94 -2.21 -3.50
C HIS A 136 1.52 -2.12 -2.08
N TYR A 137 2.74 -2.61 -1.86
CA TYR A 137 3.42 -2.57 -0.56
C TYR A 137 4.54 -1.53 -0.49
N GLY A 138 4.83 -0.84 -1.60
CA GLY A 138 5.86 0.18 -1.65
C GLY A 138 5.39 1.47 -0.98
N ASN A 139 6.31 2.16 -0.29
CA ASN A 139 6.04 3.51 0.17
C ASN A 139 5.85 4.41 -1.07
N PRO A 140 4.71 5.11 -1.23
CA PRO A 140 4.40 5.86 -2.45
C PRO A 140 5.51 6.81 -2.88
N ARG A 141 6.22 7.42 -1.94
CA ARG A 141 7.26 8.40 -2.25
C ARG A 141 8.57 7.76 -2.71
N ILE A 142 8.91 6.59 -2.19
CA ILE A 142 10.06 5.79 -2.64
C ILE A 142 9.77 5.25 -4.03
N GLU A 143 8.57 4.70 -4.24
CA GLU A 143 8.11 4.20 -5.53
C GLU A 143 8.10 5.31 -6.59
N ALA A 144 7.60 6.50 -6.26
CA ALA A 144 7.64 7.66 -7.15
C ALA A 144 9.07 8.02 -7.56
N ARG A 145 10.03 8.03 -6.62
CA ARG A 145 11.43 8.34 -6.93
C ARG A 145 12.06 7.33 -7.90
N ASN A 146 11.78 6.05 -7.68
CA ASN A 146 12.23 4.96 -8.54
C ASN A 146 11.60 5.12 -9.92
N PHE A 147 10.28 5.26 -9.98
CA PHE A 147 9.54 5.31 -11.22
C PHE A 147 9.85 6.56 -12.05
N ILE A 148 10.10 7.73 -11.47
CA ILE A 148 10.58 8.92 -12.20
C ILE A 148 11.82 8.58 -13.04
N SER A 149 12.75 7.80 -12.48
CA SER A 149 14.00 7.42 -13.15
C SER A 149 13.79 6.38 -14.27
N ILE A 150 12.79 5.50 -14.11
CA ILE A 150 12.37 4.53 -15.13
C ILE A 150 11.60 5.26 -16.24
N TYR A 151 10.67 6.15 -15.87
CA TYR A 151 9.79 6.86 -16.78
C TYR A 151 10.58 7.75 -17.76
N GLU A 152 11.66 8.38 -17.27
CA GLU A 152 12.58 9.17 -18.07
C GLU A 152 13.23 8.40 -19.24
N GLN A 153 13.34 7.07 -19.13
CA GLN A 153 13.97 6.23 -20.15
C GLN A 153 13.01 5.78 -21.26
N TYR A 154 11.69 5.97 -21.13
CA TYR A 154 10.76 5.62 -22.21
C TYR A 154 10.90 6.59 -23.39
N GLN A 155 10.90 6.04 -24.60
CA GLN A 155 11.03 6.80 -25.85
C GLN A 155 9.83 7.74 -26.09
N HIS A 156 8.62 7.32 -25.72
CA HIS A 156 7.37 8.06 -25.94
C HIS A 156 6.72 8.45 -24.61
N LYS A 157 7.49 9.11 -23.74
CA LYS A 157 6.99 9.63 -22.46
C LYS A 157 6.36 11.00 -22.62
N ASP A 158 5.40 11.31 -21.74
CA ASP A 158 4.89 12.68 -21.57
C ASP A 158 5.91 13.50 -20.77
N GLU A 159 6.60 14.41 -21.46
CA GLU A 159 7.62 15.28 -20.85
C GLU A 159 7.03 16.27 -19.85
N SER A 160 5.77 16.68 -20.01
CA SER A 160 5.11 17.60 -19.09
C SER A 160 4.85 16.91 -17.75
N LEU A 161 4.37 15.65 -17.78
CA LEU A 161 4.19 14.85 -16.57
C LEU A 161 5.51 14.55 -15.88
N LEU A 162 6.56 14.20 -16.64
CA LEU A 162 7.89 13.96 -16.05
C LEU A 162 8.44 15.22 -15.39
N TRP A 163 8.32 16.38 -16.04
CA TRP A 163 8.78 17.65 -15.48
C TRP A 163 8.00 18.02 -14.23
N PHE A 164 6.68 17.91 -14.25
CA PHE A 164 5.83 18.18 -13.10
C PHE A 164 6.17 17.26 -11.92
N ALA A 165 6.31 15.95 -12.17
CA ALA A 165 6.70 14.98 -11.14
C ALA A 165 8.08 15.29 -10.53
N LYS A 166 9.07 15.73 -11.32
CA LYS A 166 10.39 16.12 -10.78
C LYS A 166 10.31 17.38 -9.92
N LEU A 167 9.53 18.38 -10.35
CA LEU A 167 9.34 19.62 -9.61
C LEU A 167 8.64 19.35 -8.27
N ASP A 168 7.51 18.65 -8.33
CA ASP A 168 6.77 18.18 -7.16
C ASP A 168 7.66 17.32 -6.24
N TYR A 169 8.49 16.45 -6.84
CA TYR A 169 9.40 15.60 -6.09
C TYR A 169 10.29 16.42 -5.14
N ASN A 170 10.94 17.42 -5.74
CA ASN A 170 11.90 18.29 -5.09
C ASN A 170 11.23 19.25 -4.10
N LEU A 171 10.04 19.78 -4.44
CA LEU A 171 9.30 20.68 -3.55
C LEU A 171 8.97 20.01 -2.22
N LEU A 172 8.31 18.85 -2.23
CA LEU A 172 8.03 18.12 -0.99
C LEU A 172 9.31 17.65 -0.30
N GLN A 173 10.38 17.31 -1.03
CA GLN A 173 11.66 16.98 -0.39
C GLN A 173 12.25 18.17 0.38
N MET A 174 12.08 19.40 -0.12
CA MET A 174 12.48 20.60 0.60
C MET A 174 11.63 20.80 1.86
N LEU A 175 10.31 20.66 1.75
CA LEU A 175 9.39 20.73 2.89
C LEU A 175 9.75 19.69 3.96
N HIS A 176 9.93 18.42 3.59
CA HIS A 176 10.34 17.36 4.53
C HIS A 176 11.68 17.64 5.22
N LYS A 177 12.61 18.36 4.57
CA LYS A 177 13.89 18.76 5.20
C LYS A 177 13.69 19.88 6.22
N GLU A 178 12.79 20.82 5.92
CA GLU A 178 12.41 21.89 6.85
C GLU A 178 11.67 21.29 8.06
N GLU A 179 10.70 20.41 7.84
CA GLU A 179 9.99 19.67 8.90
C GLU A 179 10.96 18.86 9.76
N LEU A 180 11.90 18.12 9.14
CA LEU A 180 12.90 17.37 9.89
C LEU A 180 13.80 18.29 10.73
N HIS A 181 14.17 19.46 10.20
CA HIS A 181 14.94 20.46 10.94
C HIS A 181 14.17 20.98 12.15
N GLU A 182 12.88 21.29 11.99
CA GLU A 182 12.02 21.77 13.07
C GLU A 182 11.75 20.69 14.13
N VAL A 183 11.40 19.47 13.72
CA VAL A 183 11.21 18.32 14.63
C VAL A 183 12.49 18.02 15.42
N SER A 184 13.66 18.14 14.78
CA SER A 184 14.95 17.97 15.47
C SER A 184 15.22 19.08 16.50
N ARG A 185 14.59 20.24 16.35
CA ARG A 185 14.77 21.44 17.19
C ARG A 185 13.77 21.50 18.35
N GLN A 186 12.54 21.00 18.17
CA GLN A 186 11.44 21.22 19.11
C GLN A 186 10.78 19.89 19.53
N HIS A 187 11.19 19.36 20.69
CA HIS A 187 10.48 18.24 21.34
C HIS A 187 9.50 18.70 22.44
N ILE A 188 9.43 20.01 22.74
CA ILE A 188 8.76 20.54 23.96
C ILE A 188 7.61 21.52 23.65
N GLN A 189 7.49 22.06 22.43
CA GLN A 189 6.51 23.13 22.11
C GLN A 189 5.18 22.66 21.50
N PHE A 190 5.08 21.37 21.16
CA PHE A 190 3.94 20.81 20.43
C PHE A 190 2.60 20.87 21.20
N GLU A 191 2.63 20.72 22.52
CA GLU A 191 1.41 20.81 23.34
C GLU A 191 0.81 22.23 23.38
N GLU A 192 1.66 23.26 23.31
CA GLU A 192 1.21 24.65 23.30
C GLU A 192 0.53 25.04 21.98
N GLU A 193 0.93 24.42 20.87
CA GLU A 193 0.36 24.64 19.53
C GLU A 193 -1.01 23.98 19.41
N LEU A 194 -1.14 22.71 19.81
CA LEU A 194 -2.43 22.01 19.86
C LEU A 194 -3.47 22.75 20.73
N ALA A 195 -3.02 23.41 21.81
CA ALA A 195 -3.88 24.21 22.65
C ALA A 195 -4.41 25.47 21.93
N LYS A 196 -3.60 26.14 21.09
CA LYS A 196 -4.02 27.31 20.30
C LYS A 196 -5.06 26.93 19.24
N GLU A 197 -4.98 25.73 18.70
CA GLU A 197 -5.92 25.19 17.71
C GLU A 197 -7.20 24.61 18.33
N GLY A 198 -7.33 24.62 19.66
CA GLY A 198 -8.47 23.99 20.35
C GLY A 198 -8.47 22.46 20.30
N ARG A 199 -7.34 21.85 19.92
CA ARG A 199 -7.14 20.40 19.78
C ARG A 199 -6.40 19.78 20.97
N SER A 200 -6.44 20.43 22.13
CA SER A 200 -5.76 19.95 23.35
C SER A 200 -6.19 18.54 23.80
N TYR A 201 -7.41 18.12 23.45
CA TYR A 201 -7.88 16.76 23.70
C TYR A 201 -7.07 15.68 22.96
N ALA A 202 -6.44 16.02 21.83
CA ALA A 202 -5.71 15.06 21.01
C ALA A 202 -4.42 14.59 21.73
N ALA A 203 -3.77 15.48 22.49
CA ALA A 203 -2.62 15.14 23.33
C ALA A 203 -2.95 14.04 24.36
N HIS A 204 -4.19 14.01 24.89
CA HIS A 204 -4.63 12.97 25.82
C HIS A 204 -4.53 11.57 25.18
N TYR A 205 -4.99 11.40 23.94
CA TYR A 205 -4.95 10.10 23.25
C TYR A 205 -3.52 9.63 22.99
N ALA A 206 -2.62 10.54 22.64
CA ALA A 206 -1.20 10.24 22.45
C ALA A 206 -0.53 9.79 23.76
N ILE A 207 -0.83 10.50 24.86
CA ILE A 207 -0.32 10.17 26.21
C ILE A 207 -0.85 8.81 26.68
N GLU A 208 -2.15 8.52 26.49
CA GLU A 208 -2.70 7.22 26.87
C GLU A 208 -2.10 6.07 26.05
N SER A 209 -1.89 6.28 24.75
CA SER A 209 -1.22 5.30 23.88
C SER A 209 0.24 5.05 24.33
N LEU A 210 0.95 6.11 24.73
CA LEU A 210 2.31 5.99 25.27
C LEU A 210 2.33 5.25 26.61
N LYS A 211 1.36 5.49 27.50
CA LYS A 211 1.24 4.76 28.77
C LYS A 211 1.01 3.27 28.54
N GLU A 212 0.19 2.90 27.56
CA GLU A 212 -0.05 1.50 27.20
C GLU A 212 1.20 0.82 26.63
N LEU A 213 1.96 1.54 25.79
CA LEU A 213 3.27 1.09 25.29
C LEU A 213 4.27 0.83 26.43
N VAL A 214 4.43 1.79 27.34
CA VAL A 214 5.36 1.67 28.48
C VAL A 214 4.98 0.51 29.41
N ARG A 215 3.68 0.32 29.68
CA ARG A 215 3.19 -0.82 30.47
C ARG A 215 3.54 -2.16 29.80
N SER A 216 3.47 -2.23 28.47
CA SER A 216 3.73 -3.45 27.70
C SER A 216 5.23 -3.76 27.57
N TYR A 217 6.09 -2.74 27.43
CA TYR A 217 7.54 -2.93 27.56
C TYR A 217 7.94 -3.44 28.95
N HIS A 218 7.25 -2.99 30.00
CA HIS A 218 7.50 -3.50 31.34
C HIS A 218 7.15 -4.99 31.49
N VAL A 219 6.13 -5.48 30.78
CA VAL A 219 5.80 -6.91 30.72
C VAL A 219 6.92 -7.70 30.02
N GLU A 220 7.42 -7.23 28.87
CA GLU A 220 8.55 -7.89 28.18
C GLU A 220 9.81 -7.90 29.05
N ALA A 221 10.09 -6.80 29.74
CA ALA A 221 11.22 -6.71 30.66
C ALA A 221 11.09 -7.74 31.81
N LYS A 222 9.88 -7.94 32.36
CA LYS A 222 9.65 -9.00 33.36
C LYS A 222 9.90 -10.38 32.79
N TRP A 223 9.36 -10.69 31.62
CA TRP A 223 9.57 -11.97 30.94
C TRP A 223 11.06 -12.26 30.75
N PHE A 224 11.79 -11.27 30.23
CA PHE A 224 13.24 -11.36 30.02
C PHE A 224 14.02 -11.58 31.33
N ILE A 225 13.79 -10.74 32.34
CA ILE A 225 14.52 -10.81 33.63
C ILE A 225 14.24 -12.14 34.35
N GLN A 226 13.03 -12.65 34.26
CA GLN A 226 12.62 -13.89 34.93
C GLN A 226 12.97 -15.16 34.13
N GLY A 227 13.45 -15.01 32.89
CA GLY A 227 13.60 -16.14 31.96
C GLY A 227 12.27 -16.84 31.64
N TYR A 228 11.14 -16.13 31.76
CA TYR A 228 9.83 -16.66 31.48
C TYR A 228 9.54 -16.56 29.97
N LEU A 229 9.18 -17.69 29.38
CA LEU A 229 8.76 -17.77 27.99
C LEU A 229 7.22 -17.88 27.95
N PRO A 230 6.49 -16.78 27.65
CA PRO A 230 5.03 -16.83 27.51
C PRO A 230 4.61 -17.75 26.34
N PRO A 231 3.42 -18.35 26.40
CA PRO A 231 2.77 -18.92 25.22
C PRO A 231 2.66 -17.90 24.08
N PHE A 232 2.70 -18.36 22.83
CA PHE A 232 2.70 -17.49 21.66
C PHE A 232 1.54 -16.49 21.64
N GLU A 233 0.33 -16.90 22.00
CA GLU A 233 -0.84 -16.01 22.07
C GLU A 233 -0.67 -14.89 23.11
N GLU A 234 -0.07 -15.19 24.27
CA GLU A 234 0.19 -14.21 25.33
C GLU A 234 1.29 -13.23 24.89
N TYR A 235 2.37 -13.76 24.31
CA TYR A 235 3.42 -12.95 23.70
C TYR A 235 2.87 -12.00 22.64
N LEU A 236 2.09 -12.54 21.69
CA LEU A 236 1.59 -11.79 20.55
C LEU A 236 0.69 -10.63 20.99
N LYS A 237 -0.18 -10.83 21.99
CA LYS A 237 -1.02 -9.76 22.54
C LYS A 237 -0.19 -8.57 23.05
N ASN A 238 0.95 -8.84 23.70
CA ASN A 238 1.84 -7.79 24.19
C ASN A 238 2.70 -7.20 23.07
N ALA A 239 3.24 -8.05 22.19
CA ALA A 239 4.07 -7.68 21.04
C ALA A 239 3.34 -6.73 20.08
N LEU A 240 2.02 -6.89 19.94
CA LEU A 240 1.18 -6.00 19.13
C LEU A 240 1.05 -4.58 19.71
N ILE A 241 1.23 -4.40 21.02
CA ILE A 241 1.33 -3.06 21.63
C ILE A 241 2.76 -2.53 21.40
N THR A 242 3.76 -3.35 21.69
CA THR A 242 5.18 -2.94 21.67
C THR A 242 5.77 -2.76 20.28
N CYS A 243 5.08 -3.21 19.23
CA CYS A 243 5.42 -2.88 17.84
C CYS A 243 5.15 -1.41 17.48
N THR A 244 4.61 -0.61 18.40
CA THR A 244 4.44 0.85 18.32
C THR A 244 3.47 1.38 17.26
N TYR A 245 2.87 0.52 16.44
CA TYR A 245 2.01 0.94 15.32
C TYR A 245 0.83 1.80 15.80
N CYS A 246 0.15 1.38 16.86
CA CYS A 246 -0.97 2.14 17.44
C CYS A 246 -0.54 3.54 17.89
N TYR A 247 0.57 3.62 18.64
CA TYR A 247 1.12 4.88 19.10
C TYR A 247 1.48 5.80 17.93
N HIS A 248 2.18 5.27 16.92
CA HIS A 248 2.59 6.04 15.76
C HIS A 248 1.40 6.56 14.95
N THR A 249 0.37 5.73 14.70
CA THR A 249 -0.84 6.18 14.01
C THR A 249 -1.59 7.25 14.80
N THR A 250 -1.73 7.08 16.13
CA THR A 250 -2.34 8.12 16.99
C THR A 250 -1.55 9.42 16.97
N THR A 251 -0.21 9.35 17.00
CA THR A 251 0.63 10.56 16.90
C THR A 251 0.57 11.21 15.52
N ALA A 252 0.45 10.41 14.45
CA ALA A 252 0.33 10.94 13.09
C ALA A 252 -0.95 11.76 12.90
N LEU A 253 -2.09 11.31 13.47
CA LEU A 253 -3.34 12.07 13.43
C LEU A 253 -3.29 13.41 14.18
N LEU A 254 -2.33 13.62 15.09
CA LEU A 254 -2.18 14.93 15.75
C LEU A 254 -1.82 16.01 14.72
N GLY A 255 -1.01 15.67 13.71
CA GLY A 255 -0.61 16.59 12.64
C GLY A 255 -1.63 16.74 11.52
N ASP A 256 -2.69 15.92 11.50
CA ASP A 256 -3.76 16.02 10.52
C ASP A 256 -4.87 16.94 11.05
N GLU A 257 -4.98 18.14 10.49
CA GLU A 257 -6.00 19.13 10.87
C GLU A 257 -7.44 18.66 10.58
N SER A 258 -7.62 17.70 9.67
CA SER A 258 -8.92 17.13 9.33
C SER A 258 -9.40 16.06 10.32
N ALA A 259 -8.49 15.53 11.16
CA ALA A 259 -8.80 14.47 12.10
C ALA A 259 -9.76 14.95 13.21
N THR A 260 -10.82 14.19 13.38
CA THR A 260 -11.90 14.43 14.35
C THR A 260 -11.73 13.58 15.61
N LYS A 261 -12.51 13.88 16.66
CA LYS A 261 -12.49 13.09 17.90
C LYS A 261 -12.90 11.65 17.63
N GLU A 262 -13.85 11.45 16.72
CA GLU A 262 -14.35 10.16 16.28
C GLU A 262 -13.24 9.30 15.66
N ASP A 263 -12.28 9.90 14.96
CA ASP A 263 -11.12 9.18 14.39
C ASP A 263 -10.19 8.64 15.49
N PHE A 264 -9.95 9.45 16.54
CA PHE A 264 -9.18 9.02 17.72
C PHE A 264 -9.92 7.94 18.52
N GLU A 265 -11.23 8.08 18.71
CA GLU A 265 -12.07 7.06 19.34
C GLU A 265 -12.05 5.76 18.53
N TRP A 266 -12.23 5.85 17.21
CA TRP A 266 -12.13 4.72 16.29
C TRP A 266 -10.78 4.03 16.40
N LEU A 267 -9.64 4.75 16.37
CA LEU A 267 -8.32 4.14 16.55
C LEU A 267 -8.22 3.41 17.90
N SER A 268 -8.69 4.05 18.97
CA SER A 268 -8.62 3.50 20.32
C SER A 268 -9.48 2.25 20.53
N GLU A 269 -10.55 2.08 19.74
CA GLU A 269 -11.47 0.94 19.78
C GLU A 269 -11.16 -0.14 18.74
N LYS A 270 -10.84 0.25 17.50
CA LYS A 270 -10.71 -0.63 16.33
C LYS A 270 -9.33 -1.18 16.11
N LEU A 271 -8.26 -0.49 16.55
CA LEU A 271 -7.00 -1.20 16.76
C LEU A 271 -7.33 -2.33 17.72
N LYS A 272 -7.86 -2.11 18.94
CA LYS A 272 -8.32 -3.18 19.84
C LYS A 272 -9.30 -4.23 19.25
N CYS A 273 -9.90 -4.03 18.06
CA CYS A 273 -10.76 -5.00 17.36
C CYS A 273 -10.09 -5.76 16.19
N LEU A 274 -9.03 -5.25 15.55
CA LEU A 274 -8.06 -6.11 14.83
C LEU A 274 -7.59 -7.27 15.75
N TRP A 275 -7.73 -7.07 17.06
CA TRP A 275 -7.32 -7.93 18.17
C TRP A 275 -8.38 -8.97 18.57
N ARG A 276 -9.58 -8.94 17.97
CA ARG A 276 -10.59 -10.03 18.07
C ARG A 276 -10.70 -10.85 16.77
N GLY A 277 -10.29 -10.30 15.64
CA GLY A 277 -10.29 -10.99 14.35
C GLY A 277 -9.32 -12.17 14.30
N TYR A 278 -8.20 -12.12 15.02
CA TYR A 278 -7.24 -13.24 15.11
C TYR A 278 -7.73 -14.37 16.02
N SER A 279 -8.38 -14.06 17.14
CA SER A 279 -8.95 -15.07 18.05
C SER A 279 -10.18 -15.77 17.47
N TYR A 280 -10.93 -15.12 16.57
CA TYR A 280 -11.99 -15.77 15.80
C TYR A 280 -11.45 -16.72 14.71
N VAL A 281 -10.20 -16.54 14.28
CA VAL A 281 -9.55 -17.39 13.27
C VAL A 281 -9.01 -18.69 13.88
N GLU A 282 -8.54 -18.68 15.14
CA GLU A 282 -8.18 -19.93 15.85
C GLU A 282 -9.41 -20.78 16.20
N SER A 283 -10.55 -20.17 16.55
CA SER A 283 -11.80 -20.90 16.83
C SER A 283 -12.48 -21.48 15.59
N LEU A 284 -11.97 -21.18 14.38
CA LEU A 284 -12.45 -21.76 13.12
C LEU A 284 -11.48 -22.79 12.53
N VAL A 285 -10.31 -22.99 13.16
CA VAL A 285 -9.26 -23.93 12.74
C VAL A 285 -8.98 -24.98 13.84
N THR A 286 -9.79 -25.00 14.90
CA THR A 286 -9.96 -26.12 15.84
C THR A 286 -11.39 -26.63 15.76
#